data_AF-A0A511MMX5-F1
#
_entry.id   AF-A0A511MMX5-F1
#
_cell.length_a   1.000
_cell.length_b   1.000
_cell.length_c   1.000
_cell.angle_alpha   90.00
_cell.angle_beta   90.00
_cell.angle_gamma   90.00
#
_symmetry.space_group_name_H-M   'P 1'
#
loop_
_entity.id
_entity.type
_entity.pdbx_description
1 polymer ?
#
loop_
_entity_poly.entity_id
_entity_poly.type
_entity_poly.pdbx_seq_one_letter_code
_entity_poly.pdbx_strand_id
1 'polypeptide(L)'
;MSDVYTVPKSQGAKRENRFYFRAKDGGKVYSVPKLQYLSGDGSDYIEQAIADEVDEIRMTRRLLIVECPAAEQDIRRMAGDQIADLSVAWAEKSTVDMGESDGSDDS
;
A
#
# COMPACT_ATOMS: atom_id res chain seq x y z
N MET A 1 -14.67 -37.30 -2.72
CA MET A 1 -14.04 -36.17 -2.03
C MET A 1 -14.07 -35.02 -3.01
N SER A 2 -14.74 -33.92 -2.69
CA SER A 2 -14.73 -32.71 -3.50
C SER A 2 -13.33 -32.10 -3.43
N ASP A 3 -12.73 -31.79 -4.58
CA ASP A 3 -11.41 -31.18 -4.66
C ASP A 3 -11.43 -29.83 -3.93
N VAL A 4 -10.68 -29.72 -2.84
CA VAL A 4 -10.59 -28.48 -2.05
C VAL A 4 -9.49 -27.62 -2.67
N TYR A 5 -9.87 -26.49 -3.26
CA TYR A 5 -8.93 -25.47 -3.71
C TYR A 5 -8.43 -24.65 -2.50
N THR A 6 -7.11 -24.62 -2.30
CA THR A 6 -6.49 -23.76 -1.27
C THR A 6 -6.08 -22.45 -1.90
N VAL A 7 -6.65 -21.34 -1.41
CA VAL A 7 -6.29 -20.00 -1.87
C VAL A 7 -4.81 -19.73 -1.55
N PRO A 8 -3.99 -19.33 -2.54
CA PRO A 8 -2.60 -19.01 -2.29
C PRO A 8 -2.46 -17.76 -1.41
N LYS A 9 -1.31 -17.62 -0.75
CA LYS A 9 -1.00 -16.39 0.02
C LYS A 9 -1.01 -15.18 -0.90
N SER A 10 -1.46 -14.04 -0.35
CA SER A 10 -1.44 -12.76 -1.08
C SER A 10 -0.05 -12.41 -1.59
N GLN A 11 0.02 -11.94 -2.82
CA GLN A 11 1.26 -11.42 -3.42
C GLN A 11 1.75 -10.15 -2.71
N GLY A 12 0.87 -9.38 -2.05
CA GLY A 12 1.23 -8.18 -1.27
C GLY A 12 2.07 -8.46 -0.01
N ALA A 13 2.21 -9.73 0.38
CA ALA A 13 3.11 -10.16 1.44
C ALA A 13 4.57 -10.29 0.96
N LYS A 14 4.80 -10.38 -0.35
CA LYS A 14 6.14 -10.48 -0.93
C LYS A 14 6.88 -9.16 -0.82
N ARG A 15 8.19 -9.21 -0.59
CA ARG A 15 9.01 -8.03 -0.28
C ARG A 15 8.98 -7.00 -1.41
N GLU A 16 9.04 -7.47 -2.65
CA GLU A 16 9.00 -6.72 -3.90
C GLU A 16 7.67 -5.98 -4.12
N ASN A 17 6.57 -6.52 -3.57
CA ASN A 17 5.22 -5.99 -3.71
C ASN A 17 4.84 -5.02 -2.58
N ARG A 18 5.83 -4.53 -1.85
CA ARG A 18 5.64 -3.58 -0.75
C ARG A 18 6.35 -2.28 -0.99
N PHE A 19 5.70 -1.22 -0.57
CA PHE A 19 6.27 0.10 -0.45
C PHE A 19 6.82 0.28 0.96
N TYR A 20 8.07 0.73 1.08
CA TYR A 20 8.75 0.93 2.35
C TYR A 20 9.02 2.41 2.58
N PHE A 21 8.75 2.90 3.78
CA PHE A 21 8.94 4.29 4.12
C PHE A 21 9.42 4.45 5.57
N ARG A 22 9.96 5.62 5.89
CA ARG A 22 10.26 6.05 7.26
C ARG A 22 9.55 7.37 7.50
N ALA A 23 9.02 7.56 8.71
CA ALA A 23 8.38 8.83 9.09
C ALA A 23 9.40 9.95 9.39
N LYS A 24 10.65 9.57 9.68
CA LYS A 24 11.77 10.48 9.94
C LYS A 24 13.08 9.79 9.55
N ASP A 25 14.10 10.59 9.23
CA ASP A 25 15.44 10.08 8.96
C ASP A 25 16.01 9.33 10.17
N GLY A 26 16.62 8.17 9.90
CA GLY A 26 17.09 7.24 10.94
C GLY A 26 15.96 6.59 11.76
N GLY A 27 14.69 6.82 11.41
CA GLY A 27 13.53 6.25 12.07
C GLY A 27 13.24 4.80 11.70
N LYS A 28 12.20 4.25 12.34
CA LYS A 28 11.66 2.93 12.04
C LYS A 28 11.18 2.86 10.59
N VAL A 29 11.48 1.74 9.94
CA VAL A 29 10.96 1.43 8.61
C VAL A 29 9.59 0.78 8.76
N TYR A 30 8.62 1.34 8.07
CA TYR A 30 7.28 0.79 7.90
C TYR A 30 7.12 0.28 6.47
N SER A 31 6.10 -0.54 6.23
CA SER A 31 5.72 -0.91 4.89
C SER A 31 4.22 -1.09 4.74
N VAL A 32 3.72 -0.74 3.56
CA VAL A 32 2.34 -0.97 3.08
C VAL A 32 2.43 -1.78 1.77
N PRO A 33 1.40 -2.55 1.38
CA PRO A 33 1.42 -3.19 0.07
C PRO A 33 1.40 -2.11 -1.02
N LYS A 34 1.91 -2.41 -2.21
CA LYS A 34 1.63 -1.56 -3.39
C LYS A 34 0.12 -1.53 -3.66
N LEU A 35 -0.37 -0.47 -4.31
CA LEU A 35 -1.80 -0.19 -4.48
C LEU A 35 -2.59 -1.36 -5.13
N GLN A 36 -1.99 -2.10 -6.05
CA GLN A 36 -2.60 -3.29 -6.67
C GLN A 36 -2.74 -4.51 -5.74
N TYR A 37 -2.17 -4.45 -4.54
CA TYR A 37 -2.18 -5.51 -3.53
C TYR A 37 -2.75 -5.06 -2.18
N LEU A 38 -3.57 -3.99 -2.18
CA LEU A 38 -4.29 -3.54 -1.00
C LEU A 38 -5.09 -4.69 -0.35
N SER A 39 -5.27 -4.58 0.95
CA SER A 39 -6.16 -5.46 1.69
C SER A 39 -7.63 -5.23 1.31
N GLY A 40 -8.52 -6.14 1.71
CA GLY A 40 -9.96 -5.92 1.61
C GLY A 40 -10.37 -4.65 2.34
N ASP A 41 -9.97 -4.50 3.61
CA ASP A 41 -10.25 -3.32 4.42
C ASP A 41 -9.75 -2.01 3.78
N GLY A 42 -8.57 -2.04 3.14
CA GLY A 42 -8.03 -0.89 2.41
C GLY A 42 -8.85 -0.56 1.16
N SER A 43 -9.32 -1.57 0.45
CA SER A 43 -10.15 -1.41 -0.76
C SER A 43 -11.54 -0.87 -0.41
N ASP A 44 -12.18 -1.46 0.60
CA ASP A 44 -13.48 -1.01 1.13
C ASP A 44 -13.39 0.43 1.64
N TYR A 45 -12.27 0.79 2.27
CA TYR A 45 -12.05 2.15 2.72
C TYR A 45 -11.94 3.15 1.55
N ILE A 46 -11.28 2.78 0.44
CA ILE A 46 -11.21 3.65 -0.74
C ILE A 46 -12.62 3.88 -1.31
N GLU A 47 -13.43 2.82 -1.46
CA GLU A 47 -14.80 2.94 -1.95
C GLU A 47 -15.63 3.88 -1.07
N GLN A 48 -15.57 3.70 0.25
CA GLN A 48 -16.26 4.56 1.20
C GLN A 48 -15.75 6.01 1.14
N ALA A 49 -14.43 6.21 1.08
CA ALA A 49 -13.83 7.55 1.04
C ALA A 49 -14.21 8.32 -0.22
N ILE A 50 -14.34 7.64 -1.36
CA ILE A 50 -14.84 8.22 -2.61
C ILE A 50 -16.31 8.61 -2.46
N ALA A 51 -17.14 7.72 -1.89
CA ALA A 51 -18.56 8.01 -1.67
C ALA A 51 -18.80 9.20 -0.73
N ASP A 52 -17.91 9.38 0.25
CA ASP A 52 -17.96 10.46 1.24
C ASP A 52 -17.23 11.74 0.80
N GLU A 53 -16.72 11.79 -0.44
CA GLU A 53 -15.94 12.93 -0.98
C GLU A 53 -14.77 13.35 -0.06
N VAL A 54 -14.09 12.37 0.55
CA VAL A 54 -12.94 12.62 1.43
C VAL A 54 -11.77 13.15 0.60
N ASP A 55 -11.13 14.22 1.07
CA ASP A 55 -9.95 14.76 0.40
C ASP A 55 -8.77 13.77 0.38
N GLU A 56 -7.94 13.88 -0.66
CA GLU A 56 -6.84 12.93 -0.91
C GLU A 56 -5.90 12.77 0.29
N ILE A 57 -5.59 13.86 1.00
CA ILE A 57 -4.68 13.82 2.15
C ILE A 57 -5.29 13.00 3.29
N ARG A 58 -6.57 13.22 3.61
CA ARG A 58 -7.27 12.44 4.63
C ARG A 58 -7.43 10.98 4.22
N MET A 59 -7.77 10.75 2.95
CA MET A 59 -7.89 9.41 2.38
C MET A 59 -6.57 8.65 2.48
N THR A 60 -5.48 9.19 1.92
CA THR A 60 -4.15 8.54 1.95
C THR A 60 -3.68 8.31 3.38
N ARG A 61 -3.84 9.29 4.28
CA ARG A 61 -3.47 9.13 5.70
C ARG A 61 -4.18 7.95 6.34
N ARG A 62 -5.49 7.83 6.14
CA ARG A 62 -6.27 6.75 6.76
C ARG A 62 -5.98 5.41 6.10
N LEU A 63 -5.81 5.37 4.79
CA LEU A 63 -5.46 4.15 4.07
C LEU A 63 -4.10 3.58 4.53
N LEU A 64 -3.09 4.43 4.72
CA LEU A 64 -1.79 4.01 5.28
C LEU A 64 -1.91 3.43 6.69
N ILE A 65 -2.84 3.94 7.52
CA ILE A 65 -3.11 3.42 8.86
C ILE A 65 -3.81 2.06 8.79
N VAL A 66 -4.75 1.88 7.86
CA VAL A 66 -5.43 0.59 7.63
C VAL A 66 -4.40 -0.47 7.22
N GLU A 67 -3.54 -0.14 6.27
CA GLU A 67 -2.54 -1.06 5.72
C GLU A 67 -1.31 -1.28 6.63
N CYS A 68 -1.05 -0.34 7.56
CA CYS A 68 0.04 -0.44 8.52
C CYS A 68 -0.35 0.18 9.88
N PRO A 69 -1.16 -0.51 10.72
CA PRO A 69 -1.58 0.02 12.02
C PRO A 69 -0.41 0.39 12.94
N ALA A 70 0.72 -0.32 12.81
CA ALA A 70 1.93 -0.05 13.57
C ALA A 70 2.58 1.31 13.28
N ALA A 71 2.22 1.96 12.15
CA ALA A 71 2.71 3.29 11.76
C ALA A 71 1.76 4.42 12.20
N GLU A 72 0.59 4.10 12.78
CA GLU A 72 -0.49 5.07 13.03
C GLU A 72 -0.03 6.30 13.80
N GLN A 73 0.72 6.10 14.88
CA GLN A 73 1.16 7.19 15.74
C GLN A 73 2.06 8.19 15.00
N ASP A 74 2.88 7.70 14.07
CA ASP A 74 3.79 8.53 13.28
C ASP A 74 3.05 9.21 12.13
N ILE A 75 2.20 8.46 11.42
CA ILE A 75 1.36 8.99 10.33
C ILE A 75 0.43 10.11 10.82
N ARG A 76 -0.19 9.97 12.00
CA ARG A 76 -1.07 11.00 12.56
C ARG A 76 -0.35 12.33 12.84
N ARG A 77 0.96 12.30 13.08
CA ARG A 77 1.77 13.49 13.35
C ARG A 77 2.32 14.16 12.10
N MET A 78 2.26 13.50 10.95
CA MET A 78 2.71 14.09 9.69
C MET A 78 1.83 15.29 9.31
N ALA A 79 2.46 16.30 8.73
CA ALA A 79 1.77 17.41 8.09
C ALA A 79 1.14 16.97 6.76
N GLY A 80 0.30 17.83 6.17
CA GLY A 80 -0.43 17.51 4.94
C GLY A 80 0.49 17.32 3.73
N ASP A 81 1.51 18.16 3.60
CA ASP A 81 2.56 18.08 2.57
C ASP A 81 3.35 16.76 2.65
N GLN A 82 3.73 16.33 3.86
CA GLN A 82 4.40 15.04 4.04
C GLN A 82 3.53 13.85 3.63
N ILE A 83 2.22 13.93 3.86
CA ILE A 83 1.28 12.89 3.40
C ILE A 83 1.11 12.94 1.88
N ALA A 84 1.08 14.14 1.28
CA ALA A 84 1.02 14.30 -0.18
C ALA A 84 2.27 13.71 -0.85
N ASP A 85 3.46 14.01 -0.35
CA ASP A 85 4.72 13.45 -0.85
C ASP A 85 4.74 11.91 -0.73
N LEU A 86 4.23 11.38 0.39
CA LEU A 86 4.12 9.94 0.60
C LEU A 86 3.09 9.29 -0.34
N SER A 87 1.98 9.99 -0.63
CA SER A 87 0.96 9.59 -1.62
C SER A 87 1.59 9.39 -3.00
N VAL A 88 2.34 10.40 -3.46
CA VAL A 88 3.04 10.38 -4.76
C VAL A 88 4.05 9.24 -4.81
N ALA A 89 4.93 9.12 -3.81
CA ALA A 89 5.94 8.07 -3.77
C ALA A 89 5.32 6.66 -3.75
N TRP A 90 4.21 6.47 -3.04
CA TRP A 90 3.52 5.18 -2.98
C TRP A 90 2.85 4.85 -4.32
N ALA A 91 2.22 5.82 -4.97
CA ALA A 91 1.63 5.65 -6.29
C ALA A 91 2.69 5.29 -7.34
N GLU A 92 3.79 6.04 -7.41
CA GLU A 92 4.91 5.78 -8.31
C GLU A 92 5.48 4.37 -8.14
N LYS A 93 5.68 3.91 -6.90
CA LYS A 93 6.20 2.55 -6.65
C LYS A 93 5.18 1.44 -6.92
N SER A 94 3.90 1.79 -6.99
CA SER A 94 2.83 0.84 -7.30
C SER A 94 2.63 0.64 -8.80
N THR A 95 2.88 1.68 -9.60
CA THR A 95 2.74 1.64 -11.07
C THR A 95 3.94 0.99 -11.79
N VAL A 96 5.13 1.00 -11.17
CA VAL A 96 6.38 0.51 -11.80
C VAL A 96 6.44 -1.01 -12.02
N ASP A 97 5.60 -1.82 -11.36
CA ASP A 97 5.72 -3.29 -11.36
C ASP A 97 4.80 -4.02 -12.35
N MET A 98 3.96 -3.32 -13.12
CA MET A 98 3.09 -3.98 -14.11
C MET A 98 3.82 -4.36 -15.42
N GLY A 99 5.12 -4.11 -15.54
CA GLY A 99 5.84 -4.14 -16.83
C GLY A 99 7.20 -4.84 -16.89
N GLU A 100 7.86 -5.22 -15.79
CA GLU A 100 9.13 -5.99 -15.85
C GLU A 100 8.91 -7.51 -15.73
N SER A 101 7.77 -8.00 -16.23
CA SER A 101 7.66 -9.38 -16.69
C SER A 101 8.22 -9.47 -18.11
N ASP A 102 9.51 -9.18 -18.28
CA ASP A 102 10.23 -9.55 -19.50
C ASP A 102 10.95 -10.88 -19.27
N GLY A 103 10.73 -11.78 -20.22
CA GLY A 103 10.92 -13.21 -20.11
C GLY A 103 12.34 -13.62 -19.77
N SER A 104 12.45 -14.62 -18.89
CA SER A 104 13.50 -15.62 -19.08
C SER A 104 13.20 -16.34 -20.40
N ASP A 105 13.77 -15.85 -21.50
CA ASP A 105 13.99 -16.68 -22.69
C ASP A 105 15.04 -17.72 -22.31
N ASP A 106 14.57 -18.90 -21.94
CA ASP A 106 15.34 -20.12 -21.82
C ASP A 106 15.04 -20.95 -23.09
N SER A 107 15.84 -20.75 -24.15
CA SER A 107 16.22 -21.74 -25.21
C SER A 107 16.80 -21.06 -26.46
#